data_AF-E9B4G1-F1
#
_entry.id   AF-E9B4G1-F1
#
_cell.length_a   1.000
_cell.length_b   1.000
_cell.length_c   1.000
_cell.angle_alpha   90.00
_cell.angle_beta   90.00
_cell.angle_gamma   90.00
#
_symmetry.space_group_name_H-M   'P 1'
#
loop_
_entity.id
_entity.type
_entity.pdbx_description
1 polymer ?
#
loop_
_entity_poly.entity_id
_entity_poly.type
_entity_poly.pdbx_seq_one_letter_code
_entity_poly.pdbx_strand_id
1 'polypeptide(L)'
;MFPFSYTIAGTQRSALEEAYNRKKEYLNARVTSLYASTNPASLWNAIVKYRLVIENEGGAAADTYDDLLLTYEGYRNMVYDVLFHITPDEDAAADAQVREWRRSVYFHHPFLSPATFLAFARSSHGAVPAAPLYAFAAKRLLLFRIRVELELDASAPPPIFVDRAQRAIGGRLPCPPSVSSPLSNGLTQEDIEVFISDLVPNLRLVRDMPPWMLPYYLCHASRKFMFMCDTRGVGAIPIDAFMKSDVFSELLRMFESDAQDAIIAYPTGCVVEVPAKFASPAADADDTVAALVLSYEGDGNALSDVYQMQLLDGEVKIQVAREQIYWSTASMDYVPAELLSMDNWFSLALMSRIYEHFTALDADGDGVLTREELSHYSNDSFTQLSIQRVFECHVNHSGSRHIMDYKTYLNFVIATEHAATRPAMRYIWALLDLDGTKTHIKIATLHCFCKEIANELLANGLMVDISAQSILSEIVDMINPAWHEWVTFEDIERSGQQATVLPVLLSYRNFYAYDCREQTAASANDEYADIPEK
;
A
#
# COMPACT_ATOMS: atom_id res chain seq x y z
N MET A 1 -25.24 3.04 15.96
CA MET A 1 -24.24 3.02 17.06
C MET A 1 -24.94 2.44 18.29
N PHE A 2 -24.62 1.22 18.72
CA PHE A 2 -25.22 0.67 19.94
C PHE A 2 -24.65 1.43 21.16
N PRO A 3 -25.47 1.85 22.13
CA PRO A 3 -24.98 2.60 23.28
C PRO A 3 -23.97 1.78 24.09
N PHE A 4 -23.01 2.45 24.72
CA PHE A 4 -21.93 1.86 25.54
C PHE A 4 -22.44 0.99 26.71
N SER A 5 -23.74 0.93 26.98
CA SER A 5 -24.41 0.11 28.01
C SER A 5 -25.21 -1.08 27.45
N TYR A 6 -25.30 -1.27 26.13
CA TYR A 6 -26.08 -2.36 25.55
C TYR A 6 -25.35 -3.71 25.69
N THR A 7 -26.02 -4.69 26.29
CA THR A 7 -25.63 -6.10 26.32
C THR A 7 -26.73 -6.87 25.62
N ILE A 8 -26.38 -7.57 24.54
CA ILE A 8 -27.33 -8.37 23.77
C ILE A 8 -27.75 -9.57 24.62
N ALA A 9 -29.05 -9.90 24.61
CA ALA A 9 -29.55 -11.07 25.29
C ALA A 9 -28.86 -12.35 24.77
N GLY A 10 -28.54 -13.31 25.65
CA GLY A 10 -27.74 -14.49 25.27
C GLY A 10 -28.29 -15.28 24.07
N THR A 11 -29.61 -15.33 23.92
CA THR A 11 -30.28 -15.97 22.77
C THR A 11 -30.06 -15.22 21.44
N GLN A 12 -30.09 -13.89 21.45
CA GLN A 12 -29.80 -13.06 20.28
C GLN A 12 -28.33 -13.15 19.89
N ARG A 13 -27.43 -13.25 20.86
CA ARG A 13 -26.00 -13.43 20.63
C ARG A 13 -25.70 -14.77 19.93
N SER A 14 -26.28 -15.87 20.41
CA SER A 14 -26.11 -17.19 19.80
C SER A 14 -26.63 -17.23 18.36
N ALA A 15 -27.78 -16.62 18.08
CA ALA A 15 -28.30 -16.51 16.72
C ALA A 15 -27.39 -15.72 15.77
N LEU A 16 -26.75 -14.65 16.28
CA LEU A 16 -25.77 -13.85 15.51
C LEU A 16 -24.47 -14.62 15.26
N GLU A 17 -23.97 -15.37 16.25
CA GLU A 17 -22.80 -16.23 16.10
C GLU A 17 -23.07 -17.34 15.05
N GLU A 18 -24.27 -17.92 15.05
CA GLU A 18 -24.66 -18.91 14.04
C GLU A 18 -24.72 -18.30 12.63
N ALA A 19 -25.32 -17.11 12.48
CA ALA A 19 -25.36 -16.40 11.21
C ALA A 19 -23.95 -16.01 10.71
N TYR A 20 -23.08 -15.59 11.62
CA TYR A 20 -21.67 -15.28 11.35
C TYR A 20 -20.91 -16.51 10.83
N ASN A 21 -21.02 -17.66 11.51
CA ASN A 21 -20.37 -18.91 11.09
C ASN A 21 -20.92 -19.40 9.74
N ARG A 22 -22.24 -19.39 9.55
CA ARG A 22 -22.88 -19.75 8.27
C ARG A 22 -22.41 -18.87 7.11
N LYS A 23 -22.17 -17.57 7.34
CA LYS A 23 -21.61 -16.67 6.32
C LYS A 23 -20.19 -17.11 5.94
N LYS A 24 -19.33 -17.39 6.92
CA LYS A 24 -17.94 -17.79 6.67
C LYS A 24 -17.86 -19.12 5.91
N GLU A 25 -18.66 -20.10 6.31
CA GLU A 25 -18.80 -21.39 5.61
C GLU A 25 -19.29 -21.20 4.17
N TYR A 26 -20.30 -20.36 3.96
CA TYR A 26 -20.84 -20.06 2.63
C TYR A 26 -19.79 -19.43 1.71
N LEU A 27 -19.02 -18.45 2.20
CA LEU A 27 -17.97 -17.79 1.43
C LEU A 27 -16.85 -18.78 1.09
N ASN A 28 -16.38 -19.55 2.08
CA ASN A 28 -15.31 -20.51 1.90
C ASN A 28 -15.67 -21.59 0.86
N ALA A 29 -16.92 -22.07 0.88
CA ALA A 29 -17.40 -23.07 -0.09
C ALA A 29 -17.53 -22.54 -1.52
N ARG A 30 -17.56 -21.21 -1.73
CA ARG A 30 -17.82 -20.59 -3.03
C ARG A 30 -16.68 -19.73 -3.56
N VAL A 31 -15.63 -19.47 -2.78
CA VAL A 31 -14.51 -18.63 -3.19
C VAL A 31 -13.88 -19.12 -4.50
N THR A 32 -13.60 -20.42 -4.65
CA THR A 32 -13.03 -20.98 -5.89
C THR A 32 -13.93 -20.75 -7.12
N SER A 33 -15.25 -20.93 -6.95
CA SER A 33 -16.22 -20.68 -8.03
C SER A 33 -16.35 -19.19 -8.37
N LEU A 34 -16.20 -18.32 -7.36
CA LEU A 34 -16.14 -16.87 -7.58
C LEU A 34 -14.92 -16.52 -8.42
N TYR A 35 -13.75 -17.09 -8.14
CA TYR A 35 -12.51 -16.77 -8.86
C TYR A 35 -12.57 -17.19 -10.32
N ALA A 36 -13.15 -18.37 -10.59
CA ALA A 36 -13.38 -18.86 -11.94
C ALA A 36 -14.31 -17.94 -12.75
N SER A 37 -15.42 -17.48 -12.15
CA SER A 37 -16.44 -16.66 -12.84
C SER A 37 -16.10 -15.17 -12.92
N THR A 38 -15.02 -14.73 -12.29
CA THR A 38 -14.61 -13.31 -12.24
C THR A 38 -13.20 -13.07 -12.77
N ASN A 39 -12.68 -14.03 -13.55
CA ASN A 39 -11.37 -13.94 -14.19
C ASN A 39 -11.38 -12.82 -15.27
N PRO A 40 -10.45 -11.84 -15.19
CA PRO A 40 -10.38 -10.73 -16.14
C PRO A 40 -10.03 -11.19 -17.56
N ALA A 41 -9.16 -12.19 -17.75
CA ALA A 41 -8.84 -12.74 -19.05
C ALA A 41 -10.07 -13.42 -19.68
N SER A 42 -10.85 -14.18 -18.89
CA SER A 42 -12.11 -14.78 -19.36
C SER A 42 -13.12 -13.71 -19.79
N LEU A 43 -13.23 -12.62 -19.02
CA LEU A 43 -14.08 -11.49 -19.35
C LEU A 43 -13.63 -10.83 -20.67
N TRP A 44 -12.34 -10.60 -20.85
CA TRP A 44 -11.79 -10.01 -22.07
C TRP A 44 -12.00 -10.91 -23.29
N ASN A 45 -11.71 -12.20 -23.17
CA ASN A 45 -11.94 -13.19 -24.22
C ASN A 45 -13.41 -13.25 -24.64
N ALA A 46 -14.33 -13.19 -23.69
CA ALA A 46 -15.76 -13.15 -23.97
C ALA A 46 -16.19 -11.83 -24.67
N ILE A 47 -15.62 -10.69 -24.28
CA ILE A 47 -15.83 -9.41 -24.98
C ILE A 47 -15.38 -9.52 -26.44
N VAL A 48 -14.17 -10.04 -26.69
CA VAL A 48 -13.66 -10.22 -28.04
C VAL A 48 -14.56 -11.17 -28.84
N LYS A 49 -15.04 -12.26 -28.23
CA LYS A 49 -15.92 -13.25 -28.86
C LYS A 49 -17.27 -12.67 -29.32
N TYR A 50 -17.91 -11.82 -28.52
CA TYR A 50 -19.26 -11.28 -28.80
C TYR A 50 -19.28 -9.81 -29.24
N ARG A 51 -18.14 -9.29 -29.71
CA ARG A 51 -18.03 -7.92 -30.23
C ARG A 51 -18.91 -7.68 -31.45
N LEU A 52 -19.27 -6.42 -31.67
CA LEU A 52 -19.83 -5.96 -32.93
C LEU A 52 -18.76 -6.02 -34.01
N VAL A 53 -18.99 -6.80 -35.07
CA VAL A 53 -18.14 -6.82 -36.25
C VAL A 53 -18.71 -5.82 -37.25
N ILE A 54 -18.01 -4.72 -37.48
CA ILE A 54 -18.33 -3.76 -38.54
C ILE A 54 -17.52 -4.16 -39.77
N GLU A 55 -18.18 -4.61 -40.82
CA GLU A 55 -17.54 -4.85 -42.11
C GLU A 55 -17.23 -3.50 -42.77
N ASN A 56 -15.97 -3.04 -42.68
CA ASN A 56 -15.51 -1.96 -43.53
C ASN A 56 -15.24 -2.51 -44.95
N GLU A 57 -15.66 -1.77 -45.98
CA GLU A 57 -15.27 -1.97 -47.38
C GLU A 57 -13.74 -1.77 -47.52
N GLY A 58 -12.97 -2.78 -47.09
CA GLY A 58 -11.52 -2.67 -46.96
C GLY A 58 -10.87 -3.64 -45.99
N GLY A 59 -11.51 -4.74 -45.58
CA GLY A 59 -10.83 -5.95 -45.08
C GLY A 59 -10.00 -5.87 -43.78
N ALA A 60 -9.81 -4.70 -43.18
CA ALA A 60 -9.16 -4.55 -41.89
C ALA A 60 -10.22 -4.66 -40.79
N ALA A 61 -10.20 -5.78 -40.05
CA ALA A 61 -10.87 -5.84 -38.76
C ALA A 61 -10.30 -4.73 -37.87
N ALA A 62 -11.08 -4.20 -36.92
CA ALA A 62 -10.59 -3.17 -35.99
C ALA A 62 -9.26 -3.61 -35.35
N ASP A 63 -8.15 -3.05 -35.81
CA ASP A 63 -6.79 -3.49 -35.48
C ASP A 63 -6.33 -2.98 -34.09
N THR A 64 -7.14 -2.15 -33.43
CA THR A 64 -6.86 -1.54 -32.13
C THR A 64 -7.90 -1.94 -31.08
N TYR A 65 -7.43 -2.38 -29.90
CA TYR A 65 -8.28 -2.81 -28.78
C TYR A 65 -9.30 -1.75 -28.30
N ASP A 66 -9.00 -0.46 -28.53
CA ASP A 66 -9.84 0.66 -28.14
C ASP A 66 -11.09 0.84 -29.01
N ASP A 67 -11.12 0.23 -30.20
CA ASP A 67 -12.22 0.37 -31.17
C ASP A 67 -13.31 -0.71 -31.01
N LEU A 68 -13.14 -1.62 -30.04
CA LEU A 68 -14.09 -2.69 -29.78
C LEU A 68 -15.43 -2.15 -29.29
N LEU A 69 -16.51 -2.48 -30.00
CA LEU A 69 -17.89 -2.09 -29.66
C LEU A 69 -18.72 -3.31 -29.26
N LEU A 70 -19.63 -3.12 -28.31
CA LEU A 70 -20.60 -4.14 -27.88
C LEU A 70 -22.03 -3.65 -28.07
N THR A 71 -22.84 -4.44 -28.79
CA THR A 71 -24.30 -4.29 -28.77
C THR A 71 -24.85 -4.85 -27.46
N TYR A 72 -26.12 -4.54 -27.15
CA TYR A 72 -26.77 -5.14 -25.97
C TYR A 72 -26.87 -6.67 -26.07
N GLU A 73 -27.08 -7.21 -27.27
CA GLU A 73 -27.10 -8.65 -27.50
C GLU A 73 -25.72 -9.28 -27.28
N GLY A 74 -24.67 -8.66 -27.84
CA GLY A 74 -23.29 -9.09 -27.61
C GLY A 74 -22.90 -9.04 -26.13
N TYR A 75 -23.30 -7.98 -25.43
CA TYR A 75 -23.14 -7.85 -23.98
C TYR A 75 -23.85 -8.97 -23.21
N ARG A 76 -25.13 -9.24 -23.52
CA ARG A 76 -25.87 -10.32 -22.86
C ARG A 76 -25.17 -11.67 -23.05
N ASN A 77 -24.75 -11.97 -24.27
CA ASN A 77 -24.09 -13.24 -24.59
C ASN A 77 -22.74 -13.35 -23.88
N MET A 78 -21.97 -12.25 -23.84
CA MET A 78 -20.72 -12.17 -23.06
C MET A 78 -20.97 -12.45 -21.57
N VAL A 79 -21.97 -11.84 -20.94
CA VAL A 79 -22.26 -12.06 -19.52
C VAL A 79 -22.71 -13.50 -19.26
N TYR A 80 -23.48 -14.08 -20.16
CA TYR A 80 -23.94 -15.49 -20.03
C TYR A 80 -22.76 -16.48 -20.13
N ASP A 81 -21.83 -16.23 -21.04
CA ASP A 81 -20.61 -17.03 -21.20
C ASP A 81 -19.73 -16.94 -19.94
N VAL A 82 -19.53 -15.72 -19.40
CA VAL A 82 -18.71 -15.49 -18.21
C VAL A 82 -19.32 -16.08 -16.93
N LEU A 83 -20.63 -15.87 -16.70
CA LEU A 83 -21.28 -16.27 -15.44
C LEU A 83 -21.72 -17.73 -15.41
N PHE A 84 -22.08 -18.30 -16.57
CA PHE A 84 -22.67 -19.63 -16.64
C PHE A 84 -21.89 -20.61 -17.52
N HIS A 85 -20.87 -20.16 -18.25
CA HIS A 85 -20.09 -20.97 -19.20
C HIS A 85 -20.97 -21.65 -20.26
N ILE A 86 -21.89 -20.87 -20.84
CA ILE A 86 -22.84 -21.36 -21.85
C ILE A 86 -22.86 -20.45 -23.08
N THR A 87 -23.16 -21.06 -24.22
CA THR A 87 -23.46 -20.37 -25.46
C THR A 87 -24.95 -19.98 -25.55
N PRO A 88 -25.31 -19.03 -26.43
CA PRO A 88 -26.72 -18.67 -26.66
C PRO A 88 -27.58 -19.86 -27.09
N ASP A 89 -27.04 -20.78 -27.89
CA ASP A 89 -27.74 -21.96 -28.39
C ASP A 89 -28.01 -22.98 -27.27
N GLU A 90 -27.04 -23.19 -26.38
CA GLU A 90 -27.21 -24.04 -25.19
C GLU A 90 -28.20 -23.45 -24.19
N ASP A 91 -28.23 -22.12 -24.02
CA ASP A 91 -29.25 -21.46 -23.20
C ASP A 91 -30.65 -21.63 -23.82
N ALA A 92 -30.77 -21.50 -25.14
CA ALA A 92 -32.05 -21.67 -25.85
C ALA A 92 -32.59 -23.11 -25.75
N ALA A 93 -31.70 -24.11 -25.72
CA ALA A 93 -32.05 -25.52 -25.56
C ALA A 93 -32.38 -25.93 -24.11
N ALA A 94 -32.12 -25.07 -23.12
CA ALA A 94 -32.32 -25.38 -21.71
C ALA A 94 -33.80 -25.28 -21.26
N ASP A 95 -34.11 -26.03 -20.20
CA ASP A 95 -35.43 -26.00 -19.56
C ASP A 95 -35.85 -24.58 -19.16
N ALA A 96 -37.16 -24.30 -19.26
CA ALA A 96 -37.71 -22.98 -18.95
C ALA A 96 -37.36 -22.50 -17.53
N GLN A 97 -37.30 -23.41 -16.55
CA GLN A 97 -36.94 -23.09 -15.18
C GLN A 97 -35.47 -22.65 -15.04
N VAL A 98 -34.55 -23.29 -15.78
CA VAL A 98 -33.12 -22.94 -15.80
C VAL A 98 -32.91 -21.59 -16.47
N ARG A 99 -33.59 -21.34 -17.59
CA ARG A 99 -33.53 -20.05 -18.29
C ARG A 99 -34.02 -18.89 -17.43
N GLU A 100 -35.13 -19.09 -16.70
CA GLU A 100 -35.66 -18.06 -15.81
C GLU A 100 -34.73 -17.81 -14.61
N TRP A 101 -34.11 -18.86 -14.06
CA TRP A 101 -33.09 -18.71 -13.02
C TRP A 101 -31.87 -17.90 -13.51
N ARG A 102 -31.30 -18.25 -14.67
CA ARG A 102 -30.17 -17.51 -15.28
C ARG A 102 -30.52 -16.06 -15.55
N ARG A 103 -31.72 -15.82 -16.10
CA ARG A 103 -32.25 -14.48 -16.33
C ARG A 103 -32.32 -13.70 -15.01
N SER A 104 -32.90 -14.29 -13.96
CA SER A 104 -32.98 -13.64 -12.65
C SER A 104 -31.59 -13.26 -12.12
N VAL A 105 -30.61 -14.17 -12.19
CA VAL A 105 -29.22 -13.88 -11.77
C VAL A 105 -28.61 -12.74 -12.59
N TYR A 106 -28.77 -12.75 -13.92
CA TYR A 106 -28.27 -11.69 -14.80
C TYR A 106 -28.86 -10.31 -14.45
N PHE A 107 -30.18 -10.22 -14.23
CA PHE A 107 -30.84 -8.95 -13.91
C PHE A 107 -30.46 -8.40 -12.53
N HIS A 108 -30.11 -9.26 -11.58
CA HIS A 108 -29.71 -8.87 -10.23
C HIS A 108 -28.18 -8.82 -10.02
N HIS A 109 -27.39 -9.09 -11.05
CA HIS A 109 -25.92 -9.11 -10.92
C HIS A 109 -25.40 -7.69 -10.62
N PRO A 110 -24.60 -7.49 -9.56
CA PRO A 110 -24.23 -6.16 -9.08
C PRO A 110 -23.38 -5.35 -10.08
N PHE A 111 -22.61 -6.04 -10.93
CA PHE A 111 -21.61 -5.39 -11.81
C PHE A 111 -21.79 -5.70 -13.30
N LEU A 112 -22.70 -6.60 -13.67
CA LEU A 112 -22.87 -7.08 -15.04
C LEU A 112 -24.36 -7.15 -15.43
N SER A 113 -25.20 -6.36 -14.77
CA SER A 113 -26.63 -6.33 -15.09
C SER A 113 -26.91 -5.55 -16.39
N PRO A 114 -28.13 -5.66 -16.96
CA PRO A 114 -28.57 -4.75 -18.02
C PRO A 114 -28.47 -3.27 -17.62
N ALA A 115 -28.78 -2.94 -16.36
CA ALA A 115 -28.70 -1.57 -15.86
C ALA A 115 -27.27 -1.04 -15.91
N THR A 116 -26.28 -1.90 -15.63
CA THR A 116 -24.86 -1.57 -15.78
C THR A 116 -24.54 -1.18 -17.22
N PHE A 117 -24.93 -2.01 -18.21
CA PHE A 117 -24.66 -1.71 -19.62
C PHE A 117 -25.31 -0.41 -20.08
N LEU A 118 -26.56 -0.17 -19.66
CA LEU A 118 -27.31 1.03 -20.05
C LEU A 118 -26.73 2.33 -19.45
N ALA A 119 -25.89 2.24 -18.42
CA ALA A 119 -25.23 3.40 -17.82
C ALA A 119 -24.04 3.93 -18.64
N PHE A 120 -23.52 3.16 -19.59
CA PHE A 120 -22.40 3.58 -20.43
C PHE A 120 -22.85 4.45 -21.61
N ALA A 121 -22.00 5.41 -21.98
CA ALA A 121 -22.21 6.26 -23.15
C ALA A 121 -22.23 5.40 -24.42
N ARG A 122 -23.15 5.73 -25.33
CA ARG A 122 -23.33 5.01 -26.60
C ARG A 122 -22.60 5.71 -27.73
N SER A 123 -22.02 4.92 -28.62
CA SER A 123 -21.50 5.36 -29.92
C SER A 123 -22.64 5.78 -30.86
N SER A 124 -22.27 6.37 -32.00
CA SER A 124 -23.16 6.70 -33.12
C SER A 124 -23.99 5.53 -33.62
N HIS A 125 -23.50 4.29 -33.45
CA HIS A 125 -24.18 3.05 -33.85
C HIS A 125 -25.07 2.45 -32.75
N GLY A 126 -25.24 3.14 -31.61
CA GLY A 126 -26.03 2.64 -30.48
C GLY A 126 -25.34 1.53 -29.67
N ALA A 127 -24.07 1.24 -29.96
CA ALA A 127 -23.23 0.27 -29.25
C ALA A 127 -22.35 0.96 -28.19
N VAL A 128 -21.86 0.19 -27.20
CA VAL A 128 -21.02 0.68 -26.10
C VAL A 128 -19.55 0.34 -26.35
N PRO A 129 -18.59 1.27 -26.14
CA PRO A 129 -17.17 0.95 -26.16
C PRO A 129 -16.79 -0.10 -25.12
N ALA A 130 -16.07 -1.14 -25.55
CA ALA A 130 -15.78 -2.30 -24.72
C ALA A 130 -14.70 -2.03 -23.67
N ALA A 131 -13.69 -1.20 -23.95
CA ALA A 131 -12.59 -0.95 -23.02
C ALA A 131 -13.04 -0.28 -21.69
N PRO A 132 -13.86 0.80 -21.68
CA PRO A 132 -14.38 1.36 -20.44
C PRO A 132 -15.28 0.39 -19.65
N LEU A 133 -16.08 -0.41 -20.37
CA LEU A 133 -16.93 -1.43 -19.75
C LEU A 133 -16.09 -2.53 -19.09
N TYR A 134 -15.08 -3.02 -19.79
CA TYR A 134 -14.12 -4.00 -19.27
C TYR A 134 -13.41 -3.45 -18.03
N ALA A 135 -12.84 -2.25 -18.12
CA ALA A 135 -12.13 -1.62 -17.00
C ALA A 135 -13.04 -1.48 -15.76
N PHE A 136 -14.30 -1.08 -15.95
CA PHE A 136 -15.28 -1.03 -14.87
C PHE A 136 -15.54 -2.41 -14.26
N ALA A 137 -15.88 -3.39 -15.10
CA ALA A 137 -16.25 -4.73 -14.65
C ALA A 137 -15.08 -5.44 -13.98
N ALA A 138 -13.91 -5.49 -14.62
CA ALA A 138 -12.69 -6.09 -14.11
C ALA A 138 -12.30 -5.49 -12.75
N LYS A 139 -12.33 -4.15 -12.62
CA LYS A 139 -12.02 -3.48 -11.35
C LYS A 139 -13.02 -3.83 -10.24
N ARG A 140 -14.32 -3.81 -10.53
CA ARG A 140 -15.37 -4.12 -9.54
C ARG A 140 -15.30 -5.57 -9.07
N LEU A 141 -15.06 -6.48 -10.01
CA LEU A 141 -14.91 -7.91 -9.73
C LEU A 141 -13.64 -8.20 -8.94
N LEU A 142 -12.52 -7.54 -9.25
CA LEU A 142 -11.28 -7.61 -8.47
C LEU A 142 -11.49 -7.14 -7.02
N LEU A 143 -12.08 -5.96 -6.83
CA LEU A 143 -12.35 -5.44 -5.49
C LEU A 143 -13.30 -6.35 -4.69
N PHE A 144 -14.27 -6.96 -5.37
CA PHE A 144 -15.18 -7.92 -4.74
C PHE A 144 -14.46 -9.20 -4.31
N ARG A 145 -13.57 -9.75 -5.16
CA ARG A 145 -12.71 -10.90 -4.84
C ARG A 145 -11.84 -10.62 -3.61
N ILE A 146 -11.09 -9.52 -3.64
CA ILE A 146 -10.23 -9.11 -2.51
C ILE A 146 -11.05 -8.94 -1.24
N ARG A 147 -12.25 -8.36 -1.31
CA ARG A 147 -13.12 -8.24 -0.13
C ARG A 147 -13.49 -9.61 0.44
N VAL A 148 -13.75 -10.61 -0.41
CA VAL A 148 -14.09 -11.96 0.05
C VAL A 148 -12.88 -12.63 0.69
N GLU A 149 -11.68 -12.52 0.12
CA GLU A 149 -10.42 -13.01 0.75
C GLU A 149 -10.21 -12.39 2.12
N LEU A 150 -10.19 -11.06 2.21
CA LEU A 150 -10.00 -10.34 3.47
C LEU A 150 -11.05 -10.75 4.53
N GLU A 151 -12.28 -11.06 4.13
CA GLU A 151 -13.32 -11.52 5.05
C GLU A 151 -13.06 -12.95 5.59
N LEU A 152 -12.42 -13.81 4.78
CA LEU A 152 -12.07 -15.17 5.18
C LEU A 152 -10.85 -15.17 6.11
N ASP A 153 -9.88 -14.30 5.85
CA ASP A 153 -8.60 -14.23 6.56
C ASP A 153 -8.66 -13.40 7.84
N ALA A 154 -9.52 -12.36 7.89
CA ALA A 154 -9.64 -11.48 9.05
C ALA A 154 -9.91 -12.26 10.35
N SER A 155 -9.07 -12.03 11.35
CA SER A 155 -9.05 -12.79 12.60
C SER A 155 -9.59 -12.02 13.80
N ALA A 156 -9.57 -10.68 13.78
CA ALA A 156 -10.03 -9.88 14.92
C ALA A 156 -11.57 -9.91 15.02
N PRO A 157 -12.15 -10.44 16.12
CA PRO A 157 -13.59 -10.66 16.16
C PRO A 157 -14.38 -9.34 16.17
N PRO A 158 -15.62 -9.36 15.66
CA PRO A 158 -16.49 -8.19 15.65
C PRO A 158 -16.78 -7.72 17.09
N PRO A 159 -16.89 -6.41 17.35
CA PRO A 159 -17.04 -5.85 18.70
C PRO A 159 -18.21 -6.38 19.51
N ILE A 160 -19.24 -6.83 18.80
CA ILE A 160 -20.47 -7.39 19.36
C ILE A 160 -20.22 -8.70 20.11
N PHE A 161 -19.18 -9.45 19.75
CA PHE A 161 -18.82 -10.73 20.38
C PHE A 161 -17.71 -10.60 21.44
N VAL A 162 -17.04 -9.44 21.55
CA VAL A 162 -15.99 -9.23 22.55
C VAL A 162 -16.60 -8.90 23.92
N ASP A 163 -16.35 -9.72 24.95
CA ASP A 163 -16.89 -9.50 26.29
C ASP A 163 -16.20 -8.33 27.02
N ARG A 164 -16.92 -7.58 27.86
CA ARG A 164 -16.41 -6.44 28.66
C ARG A 164 -15.33 -6.85 29.66
N ALA A 165 -15.42 -8.04 30.26
CA ALA A 165 -14.46 -8.47 31.27
C ALA A 165 -13.06 -8.75 30.69
N GLN A 166 -12.99 -9.27 29.45
CA GLN A 166 -11.72 -9.44 28.73
C GLN A 166 -11.07 -8.11 28.30
N ARG A 167 -11.86 -7.02 28.18
CA ARG A 167 -11.37 -5.66 27.82
C ARG A 167 -10.53 -5.01 28.93
N ALA A 168 -10.71 -5.40 30.19
CA ALA A 168 -10.05 -4.77 31.33
C ALA A 168 -8.62 -5.31 31.58
N ILE A 169 -8.30 -6.51 31.10
CA ILE A 169 -7.03 -7.19 31.39
C ILE A 169 -5.90 -6.72 30.44
N GLY A 170 -6.24 -6.27 29.22
CA GLY A 170 -5.27 -5.85 28.20
C GLY A 170 -5.36 -4.39 27.73
N GLY A 171 -6.31 -3.59 28.24
CA GLY A 171 -6.41 -2.15 27.97
C GLY A 171 -6.71 -1.71 26.53
N ARG A 172 -6.80 -2.63 25.55
CA ARG A 172 -7.05 -2.31 24.14
C ARG A 172 -8.55 -2.23 23.85
N LEU A 173 -8.95 -1.17 23.15
CA LEU A 173 -10.31 -1.01 22.62
C LEU A 173 -10.55 -2.08 21.53
N PRO A 174 -11.80 -2.51 21.25
CA PRO A 174 -12.07 -3.39 20.13
C PRO A 174 -12.05 -2.64 18.79
N CYS A 175 -11.71 -3.35 17.71
CA CYS A 175 -11.72 -2.83 16.35
C CYS A 175 -13.10 -2.24 16.04
N PRO A 176 -13.23 -1.02 15.50
CA PRO A 176 -14.56 -0.48 15.20
C PRO A 176 -15.32 -1.39 14.20
N PRO A 177 -16.66 -1.51 14.29
CA PRO A 177 -17.39 -2.33 13.34
C PRO A 177 -17.33 -1.73 11.94
N SER A 178 -17.25 -2.59 10.91
CA SER A 178 -17.43 -2.15 9.52
C SER A 178 -18.84 -1.57 9.33
N VAL A 179 -18.91 -0.46 8.58
CA VAL A 179 -20.18 0.22 8.29
C VAL A 179 -21.02 -0.60 7.33
N SER A 180 -20.38 -1.23 6.33
CA SER A 180 -21.07 -2.04 5.32
C SER A 180 -21.39 -3.47 5.79
N SER A 181 -20.59 -4.02 6.71
CA SER A 181 -20.75 -5.38 7.21
C SER A 181 -20.37 -5.45 8.70
N PRO A 182 -21.31 -5.16 9.62
CA PRO A 182 -21.04 -5.06 11.06
C PRO A 182 -20.60 -6.38 11.74
N LEU A 183 -20.81 -7.52 11.07
CA LEU A 183 -20.40 -8.85 11.52
C LEU A 183 -19.07 -9.30 10.90
N SER A 184 -18.43 -8.48 10.06
CA SER A 184 -17.08 -8.76 9.56
C SER A 184 -16.05 -8.63 10.67
N ASN A 185 -15.05 -9.49 10.61
CA ASN A 185 -13.86 -9.37 11.44
C ASN A 185 -13.02 -8.15 11.01
N GLY A 186 -12.20 -7.67 11.93
CA GLY A 186 -11.13 -6.73 11.63
C GLY A 186 -9.86 -7.48 11.20
N LEU A 187 -9.01 -6.80 10.43
CA LEU A 187 -7.72 -7.26 9.98
C LEU A 187 -6.65 -6.88 11.00
N THR A 188 -5.93 -7.84 11.57
CA THR A 188 -4.70 -7.57 12.34
C THR A 188 -3.53 -7.25 11.40
N GLN A 189 -2.38 -6.89 11.98
CA GLN A 189 -1.16 -6.76 11.20
C GLN A 189 -0.77 -8.09 10.53
N GLU A 190 -0.88 -9.22 11.24
CA GLU A 190 -0.57 -10.53 10.67
C GLU A 190 -1.52 -10.90 9.52
N ASP A 191 -2.82 -10.61 9.65
CA ASP A 191 -3.78 -10.86 8.56
C ASP A 191 -3.41 -10.09 7.27
N ILE A 192 -2.94 -8.85 7.43
CA ILE A 192 -2.49 -8.02 6.30
C ILE A 192 -1.19 -8.55 5.71
N GLU A 193 -0.26 -9.04 6.54
CA GLU A 193 1.00 -9.64 6.07
C GLU A 193 0.72 -10.91 5.25
N VAL A 194 -0.20 -11.77 5.70
CA VAL A 194 -0.64 -12.96 4.93
C VAL A 194 -1.26 -12.54 3.60
N PHE A 195 -2.20 -11.60 3.62
CA PHE A 195 -2.83 -11.10 2.39
C PHE A 195 -1.81 -10.53 1.39
N ILE A 196 -0.85 -9.73 1.86
CA ILE A 196 0.19 -9.17 0.99
C ILE A 196 1.11 -10.27 0.46
N SER A 197 1.47 -11.26 1.29
CA SER A 197 2.27 -12.42 0.88
C SER A 197 1.62 -13.16 -0.28
N ASP A 198 0.32 -13.42 -0.20
CA ASP A 198 -0.45 -14.09 -1.26
C ASP A 198 -0.54 -13.23 -2.54
N LEU A 199 -0.42 -11.91 -2.40
CA LEU A 199 -0.44 -10.96 -3.51
C LEU A 199 0.91 -10.78 -4.21
N VAL A 200 2.04 -11.12 -3.57
CA VAL A 200 3.40 -10.93 -4.11
C VAL A 200 3.58 -11.44 -5.55
N PRO A 201 3.04 -12.61 -5.96
CA PRO A 201 3.15 -13.07 -7.35
C PRO A 201 2.59 -12.09 -8.39
N ASN A 202 1.58 -11.29 -8.02
CA ASN A 202 0.98 -10.25 -8.85
C ASN A 202 1.67 -8.88 -8.75
N LEU A 203 2.65 -8.74 -7.86
CA LEU A 203 3.47 -7.53 -7.69
C LEU A 203 4.81 -7.74 -8.38
N ARG A 204 4.86 -7.62 -9.71
CA ARG A 204 6.06 -7.95 -10.52
C ARG A 204 7.33 -7.20 -10.13
N LEU A 205 7.21 -6.01 -9.55
CA LEU A 205 8.35 -5.21 -9.03
C LEU A 205 8.85 -5.66 -7.65
N VAL A 206 8.17 -6.63 -7.03
CA VAL A 206 8.48 -7.18 -5.71
C VAL A 206 8.77 -8.67 -5.78
N ARG A 207 8.16 -9.37 -6.75
CA ARG A 207 8.19 -10.83 -6.87
C ARG A 207 9.58 -11.45 -6.80
N ASP A 208 10.59 -10.79 -7.36
CA ASP A 208 11.97 -11.29 -7.41
C ASP A 208 12.77 -10.93 -6.13
N MET A 209 12.11 -10.63 -5.03
CA MET A 209 12.74 -10.38 -3.73
C MET A 209 13.35 -11.67 -3.16
N PRO A 210 14.57 -11.60 -2.58
CA PRO A 210 15.16 -12.73 -1.87
C PRO A 210 14.29 -13.23 -0.69
N PRO A 211 14.20 -14.54 -0.42
CA PRO A 211 13.35 -15.10 0.64
C PRO A 211 13.61 -14.51 2.03
N TRP A 212 14.88 -14.30 2.39
CA TRP A 212 15.26 -13.71 3.69
C TRP A 212 14.73 -12.29 3.90
N MET A 213 14.42 -11.55 2.83
CA MET A 213 13.90 -10.19 2.88
C MET A 213 12.37 -10.15 3.07
N LEU A 214 11.68 -11.25 2.78
CA LEU A 214 10.21 -11.34 2.83
C LEU A 214 9.61 -10.88 4.17
N PRO A 215 10.11 -11.31 5.35
CA PRO A 215 9.55 -10.85 6.63
C PRO A 215 9.65 -9.33 6.82
N TYR A 216 10.75 -8.73 6.37
CA TYR A 216 10.96 -7.28 6.44
C TYR A 216 10.04 -6.53 5.48
N TYR A 217 9.82 -7.07 4.28
CA TYR A 217 8.91 -6.48 3.30
C TYR A 217 7.46 -6.55 3.78
N LEU A 218 7.02 -7.71 4.28
CA LEU A 218 5.67 -7.85 4.82
C LEU A 218 5.44 -6.90 6.00
N CYS A 219 6.41 -6.80 6.91
CA CYS A 219 6.37 -5.82 8.00
C CYS A 219 6.32 -4.38 7.47
N HIS A 220 7.15 -4.02 6.49
CA HIS A 220 7.18 -2.70 5.87
C HIS A 220 5.81 -2.35 5.26
N ALA A 221 5.30 -3.21 4.38
CA ALA A 221 4.07 -3.02 3.64
C ALA A 221 2.83 -2.98 4.56
N SER A 222 2.74 -3.90 5.53
CA SER A 222 1.62 -3.94 6.49
C SER A 222 1.64 -2.74 7.45
N ARG A 223 2.82 -2.19 7.76
CA ARG A 223 2.95 -1.12 8.74
C ARG A 223 2.27 0.18 8.32
N LYS A 224 2.33 0.54 7.04
CA LYS A 224 1.65 1.74 6.52
C LYS A 224 0.13 1.65 6.68
N PHE A 225 -0.46 0.46 6.49
CA PHE A 225 -1.88 0.25 6.79
C PHE A 225 -2.18 0.43 8.27
N MET A 226 -1.41 -0.20 9.16
CA MET A 226 -1.58 -0.07 10.60
C MET A 226 -1.45 1.39 11.05
N PHE A 227 -0.44 2.10 10.57
CA PHE A 227 -0.22 3.50 10.90
C PHE A 227 -1.36 4.41 10.40
N MET A 228 -1.80 4.23 9.15
CA MET A 228 -2.77 5.13 8.52
C MET A 228 -4.21 4.82 8.93
N CYS A 229 -4.56 3.55 9.13
CA CYS A 229 -5.95 3.12 9.31
C CYS A 229 -6.29 2.75 10.76
N ASP A 230 -5.34 2.29 11.59
CA ASP A 230 -5.58 2.01 13.01
C ASP A 230 -5.41 3.26 13.87
N THR A 231 -6.27 4.25 13.63
CA THR A 231 -6.24 5.54 14.33
C THR A 231 -6.41 5.43 15.86
N ARG A 232 -6.87 4.29 16.38
CA ARG A 232 -7.14 4.09 17.81
C ARG A 232 -6.10 3.21 18.50
N GLY A 233 -5.08 2.73 17.78
CA GLY A 233 -4.05 1.84 18.34
C GLY A 233 -4.63 0.54 18.89
N VAL A 234 -5.65 0.02 18.23
CA VAL A 234 -6.41 -1.18 18.64
C VAL A 234 -5.61 -2.45 18.34
N GLY A 235 -4.78 -2.41 17.29
CA GLY A 235 -4.11 -3.55 16.68
C GLY A 235 -4.93 -4.23 15.59
N ALA A 236 -6.05 -3.64 15.15
CA ALA A 236 -6.85 -4.18 14.06
C ALA A 236 -7.65 -3.09 13.32
N ILE A 237 -7.88 -3.31 12.01
CA ILE A 237 -8.51 -2.37 11.09
C ILE A 237 -9.79 -2.97 10.50
N PRO A 238 -10.90 -2.21 10.37
CA PRO A 238 -12.07 -2.69 9.65
C PRO A 238 -11.77 -2.84 8.15
N ILE A 239 -12.23 -3.92 7.51
CA ILE A 239 -11.97 -4.18 6.08
C ILE A 239 -12.42 -3.00 5.18
N ASP A 240 -13.50 -2.31 5.54
CA ASP A 240 -13.94 -1.10 4.82
C ASP A 240 -12.91 0.04 4.87
N ALA A 241 -12.25 0.22 6.02
CA ALA A 241 -11.24 1.26 6.19
C ALA A 241 -9.97 0.89 5.41
N PHE A 242 -9.58 -0.38 5.43
CA PHE A 242 -8.50 -0.91 4.61
C PHE A 242 -8.76 -0.66 3.11
N MET A 243 -9.87 -1.16 2.57
CA MET A 243 -10.16 -1.07 1.13
C MET A 243 -10.43 0.34 0.60
N LYS A 244 -10.83 1.28 1.47
CA LYS A 244 -11.07 2.69 1.10
C LYS A 244 -9.84 3.58 1.32
N SER A 245 -8.77 3.04 1.88
CA SER A 245 -7.57 3.82 2.17
C SER A 245 -6.81 4.19 0.90
N ASP A 246 -6.13 5.33 0.95
CA ASP A 246 -5.17 5.71 -0.09
C ASP A 246 -4.01 4.71 -0.17
N VAL A 247 -3.65 4.10 0.96
CA VAL A 247 -2.65 3.04 1.07
C VAL A 247 -3.03 1.81 0.23
N PHE A 248 -4.29 1.37 0.27
CA PHE A 248 -4.75 0.28 -0.57
C PHE A 248 -4.78 0.66 -2.06
N SER A 249 -5.11 1.92 -2.35
CA SER A 249 -5.06 2.43 -3.72
C SER A 249 -3.63 2.48 -4.27
N GLU A 250 -2.66 2.82 -3.43
CA GLU A 250 -1.22 2.80 -3.73
C GLU A 250 -0.71 1.37 -4.00
N LEU A 251 -1.12 0.39 -3.18
CA LEU A 251 -0.86 -1.04 -3.42
C LEU A 251 -1.45 -1.51 -4.76
N LEU A 252 -2.71 -1.15 -5.05
CA LEU A 252 -3.37 -1.58 -6.29
C LEU A 252 -2.74 -0.97 -7.56
N ARG A 253 -1.99 0.13 -7.46
CA ARG A 253 -1.21 0.64 -8.61
C ARG A 253 -0.06 -0.28 -9.01
N MET A 254 0.41 -1.11 -8.07
CA MET A 254 1.46 -2.10 -8.28
C MET A 254 0.92 -3.46 -8.73
N PHE A 255 -0.39 -3.68 -8.59
CA PHE A 255 -1.02 -4.97 -8.83
C PHE A 255 -1.27 -5.19 -10.32
N GLU A 256 -0.77 -6.32 -10.84
CA GLU A 256 -1.04 -6.76 -12.20
C GLU A 256 -1.88 -8.04 -12.21
N SER A 257 -2.97 -8.01 -13.01
CA SER A 257 -3.87 -9.16 -13.13
C SER A 257 -3.28 -10.32 -13.95
N ASP A 258 -2.30 -10.03 -14.80
CA ASP A 258 -1.60 -11.01 -15.62
C ASP A 258 -0.09 -10.86 -15.40
N ALA A 259 0.49 -11.75 -14.59
CA ALA A 259 1.87 -11.65 -14.10
C ALA A 259 2.76 -12.79 -14.64
N GLN A 260 2.49 -13.29 -15.86
CA GLN A 260 3.26 -14.41 -16.43
C GLN A 260 4.72 -14.07 -16.70
N ASP A 261 5.01 -12.81 -17.01
CA ASP A 261 6.38 -12.36 -17.32
C ASP A 261 6.95 -11.52 -16.17
N ALA A 262 8.27 -11.40 -16.11
CA ALA A 262 8.96 -10.42 -15.28
C ALA A 262 9.01 -9.06 -15.96
N ILE A 263 9.07 -8.00 -15.16
CA ILE A 263 9.30 -6.64 -15.70
C ILE A 263 10.76 -6.51 -16.13
N ILE A 264 11.67 -7.18 -15.44
CA ILE A 264 13.12 -7.05 -15.61
C ILE A 264 13.68 -8.40 -16.07
N ALA A 265 14.41 -8.39 -17.18
CA ALA A 265 15.31 -9.48 -17.56
C ALA A 265 16.71 -9.13 -17.05
N TYR A 266 17.43 -10.11 -16.49
CA TYR A 266 18.78 -9.88 -15.98
C TYR A 266 19.79 -10.08 -17.12
N PRO A 267 20.49 -9.04 -17.58
CA PRO A 267 21.38 -9.15 -18.73
C PRO A 267 22.64 -9.98 -18.39
N THR A 268 23.30 -10.49 -19.42
CA THR A 268 24.62 -11.13 -19.27
C THR A 268 25.61 -10.20 -18.58
N GLY A 269 26.31 -10.71 -17.56
CA GLY A 269 27.22 -9.93 -16.71
C GLY A 269 26.58 -9.38 -15.44
N CYS A 270 25.25 -9.46 -15.30
CA CYS A 270 24.55 -9.10 -14.07
C CYS A 270 24.83 -10.13 -12.97
N VAL A 271 25.07 -9.66 -11.74
CA VAL A 271 25.14 -10.52 -10.55
C VAL A 271 23.76 -10.52 -9.89
N VAL A 272 23.24 -11.70 -9.59
CA VAL A 272 21.92 -11.91 -8.98
C VAL A 272 22.01 -12.96 -7.89
N GLU A 273 20.95 -13.12 -7.11
CA GLU A 273 20.85 -14.13 -6.06
C GLU A 273 20.07 -15.36 -6.56
N VAL A 274 20.51 -16.56 -6.20
CA VAL A 274 19.81 -17.83 -6.48
C VAL A 274 19.76 -18.70 -5.23
N PRO A 275 18.82 -19.66 -5.11
CA PRO A 275 18.77 -20.57 -3.98
C PRO A 275 20.09 -21.28 -3.70
N ALA A 276 20.55 -21.26 -2.45
CA ALA A 276 21.82 -21.85 -2.03
C ALA A 276 21.91 -23.37 -2.26
N LYS A 277 20.77 -24.05 -2.45
CA LYS A 277 20.69 -25.46 -2.87
C LYS A 277 21.48 -25.78 -4.14
N PHE A 278 21.71 -24.79 -5.00
CA PHE A 278 22.53 -24.93 -6.22
C PHE A 278 24.04 -25.01 -5.92
N ALA A 279 24.49 -24.44 -4.81
CA ALA A 279 25.87 -24.54 -4.32
C ALA A 279 26.05 -25.73 -3.37
N SER A 280 25.12 -25.90 -2.44
CA SER A 280 25.13 -26.94 -1.42
C SER A 280 23.74 -27.54 -1.25
N PRO A 281 23.53 -28.84 -1.55
CA PRO A 281 22.22 -29.49 -1.38
C PRO A 281 21.69 -29.52 0.06
N ALA A 282 22.53 -29.20 1.04
CA ALA A 282 22.18 -29.17 2.46
C ALA A 282 21.86 -27.76 2.98
N ALA A 283 21.87 -26.74 2.12
CA ALA A 283 21.51 -25.37 2.50
C ALA A 283 20.01 -25.25 2.82
N ASP A 284 19.65 -24.29 3.68
CA ASP A 284 18.26 -24.05 4.02
C ASP A 284 17.51 -23.48 2.80
N ALA A 285 16.18 -23.64 2.79
CA ALA A 285 15.36 -23.28 1.64
C ALA A 285 15.39 -21.77 1.31
N ASP A 286 15.60 -20.94 2.34
CA ASP A 286 15.58 -19.48 2.26
C ASP A 286 16.97 -18.88 2.01
N ASP A 287 18.03 -19.69 2.10
CA ASP A 287 19.40 -19.25 1.85
C ASP A 287 19.60 -18.97 0.35
N THR A 288 20.29 -17.88 0.05
CA THR A 288 20.68 -17.52 -1.33
C THR A 288 22.20 -17.42 -1.47
N VAL A 289 22.67 -17.55 -2.70
CA VAL A 289 24.06 -17.37 -3.10
C VAL A 289 24.13 -16.53 -4.36
N ALA A 290 25.18 -15.71 -4.47
CA ALA A 290 25.40 -14.85 -5.62
C ALA A 290 25.87 -15.64 -6.85
N ALA A 291 25.31 -15.30 -8.01
CA ALA A 291 25.63 -15.90 -9.29
C ALA A 291 25.71 -14.86 -10.42
N LEU A 292 26.65 -15.03 -11.33
CA LEU A 292 26.84 -14.22 -12.53
C LEU A 292 26.04 -14.80 -13.70
N VAL A 293 25.20 -13.98 -14.33
CA VAL A 293 24.45 -14.35 -15.54
C VAL A 293 25.38 -14.47 -16.74
N LEU A 294 25.40 -15.62 -17.41
CA LEU A 294 26.18 -15.87 -18.62
C LEU A 294 25.34 -15.73 -19.90
N SER A 295 24.15 -16.33 -19.92
CA SER A 295 23.20 -16.26 -21.04
C SER A 295 21.82 -16.73 -20.60
N TYR A 296 20.78 -16.43 -21.36
CA TYR A 296 19.41 -16.90 -21.12
C TYR A 296 18.68 -17.21 -22.42
N GLU A 297 17.63 -18.02 -22.33
CA GLU A 297 16.73 -18.32 -23.43
C GLU A 297 15.71 -17.19 -23.63
N GLY A 298 15.23 -17.02 -24.88
CA GLY A 298 14.20 -16.04 -25.22
C GLY A 298 14.61 -14.60 -24.92
N ASP A 299 13.65 -13.83 -24.41
CA ASP A 299 13.85 -12.45 -23.96
C ASP A 299 14.28 -12.38 -22.47
N GLY A 300 14.30 -13.54 -21.78
CA GLY A 300 14.71 -13.67 -20.37
C GLY A 300 13.65 -13.20 -19.36
N ASN A 301 12.45 -12.84 -19.81
CA ASN A 301 11.39 -12.30 -18.97
C ASN A 301 10.34 -13.35 -18.60
N ALA A 302 10.13 -14.40 -19.39
CA ALA A 302 9.15 -15.41 -19.07
C ALA A 302 9.63 -16.21 -17.86
N LEU A 303 8.73 -16.51 -16.92
CA LEU A 303 9.09 -17.23 -15.69
C LEU A 303 9.71 -18.62 -15.94
N SER A 304 9.42 -19.22 -17.09
CA SER A 304 9.98 -20.48 -17.55
C SER A 304 11.33 -20.35 -18.25
N ASP A 305 11.80 -19.15 -18.59
CA ASP A 305 13.06 -18.95 -19.32
C ASP A 305 14.23 -19.50 -18.50
N VAL A 306 15.10 -20.26 -19.16
CA VAL A 306 16.25 -20.88 -18.51
C VAL A 306 17.47 -19.98 -18.63
N TYR A 307 18.07 -19.67 -17.49
CA TYR A 307 19.30 -18.90 -17.36
C TYR A 307 20.49 -19.83 -17.12
N GLN A 308 21.58 -19.58 -17.85
CA GLN A 308 22.88 -20.17 -17.58
C GLN A 308 23.71 -19.20 -16.76
N MET A 309 24.23 -19.67 -15.63
CA MET A 309 24.86 -18.82 -14.63
C MET A 309 26.10 -19.49 -14.06
N GLN A 310 26.98 -18.69 -13.48
CA GLN A 310 28.16 -19.16 -12.75
C GLN A 310 28.09 -18.66 -11.31
N LEU A 311 28.19 -19.56 -10.33
CA LEU A 311 28.27 -19.17 -8.92
C LEU A 311 29.51 -18.31 -8.66
N LEU A 312 29.44 -17.37 -7.73
CA LEU A 312 30.62 -16.56 -7.37
C LEU A 312 31.52 -17.27 -6.36
N ASP A 313 30.96 -18.07 -5.45
CA ASP A 313 31.70 -18.84 -4.45
C ASP A 313 32.37 -20.13 -5.01
N GLY A 314 32.35 -20.32 -6.33
CA GLY A 314 33.09 -21.37 -7.03
C GLY A 314 32.82 -21.35 -8.54
N GLU A 315 33.70 -21.92 -9.38
CA GLU A 315 33.54 -21.93 -10.85
C GLU A 315 32.47 -22.92 -11.36
N VAL A 316 31.43 -23.18 -10.57
CA VAL A 316 30.35 -24.11 -10.92
C VAL A 316 29.32 -23.38 -11.79
N LYS A 317 29.04 -23.96 -12.95
CA LYS A 317 27.97 -23.49 -13.85
C LYS A 317 26.66 -24.19 -13.53
N ILE A 318 25.59 -23.40 -13.44
CA ILE A 318 24.25 -23.86 -13.10
C ILE A 318 23.23 -23.40 -14.15
N GLN A 319 22.10 -24.10 -14.19
CA GLN A 319 20.93 -23.71 -14.98
C GLN A 319 19.77 -23.49 -14.03
N VAL A 320 19.15 -22.31 -14.12
CA VAL A 320 18.12 -21.86 -13.19
C VAL A 320 16.97 -21.27 -13.99
N ALA A 321 15.73 -21.60 -13.63
CA ALA A 321 14.55 -20.99 -14.24
C ALA A 321 14.39 -19.54 -13.73
N ARG A 322 13.85 -18.65 -14.56
CA ARG A 322 13.68 -17.23 -14.23
C ARG A 322 12.91 -16.98 -12.93
N GLU A 323 11.96 -17.85 -12.56
CA GLU A 323 11.21 -17.75 -11.30
C GLU A 323 12.06 -17.96 -10.02
N GLN A 324 13.27 -18.52 -10.14
CA GLN A 324 14.17 -18.81 -9.02
C GLN A 324 15.35 -17.82 -8.94
N ILE A 325 15.26 -16.70 -9.65
CA ILE A 325 16.29 -15.66 -9.68
C ILE A 325 15.80 -14.46 -8.89
N TYR A 326 16.60 -14.03 -7.90
CA TYR A 326 16.28 -12.94 -7.00
C TYR A 326 17.19 -11.73 -7.18
N TRP A 327 16.73 -10.57 -6.72
CA TRP A 327 17.49 -9.33 -6.70
C TRP A 327 18.74 -9.46 -5.83
N SER A 328 19.84 -8.87 -6.31
CA SER A 328 21.02 -8.57 -5.51
C SER A 328 21.24 -7.05 -5.51
N THR A 329 22.05 -6.55 -4.57
CA THR A 329 22.48 -5.14 -4.58
C THR A 329 23.13 -4.75 -5.92
N ALA A 330 23.91 -5.66 -6.53
CA ALA A 330 24.55 -5.43 -7.82
C ALA A 330 23.57 -5.47 -9.01
N SER A 331 22.44 -6.15 -8.88
CA SER A 331 21.42 -6.19 -9.93
C SER A 331 20.69 -4.86 -10.10
N MET A 332 20.70 -3.99 -9.06
CA MET A 332 20.05 -2.67 -9.09
C MET A 332 20.63 -1.78 -10.18
N ASP A 333 21.92 -1.89 -10.50
CA ASP A 333 22.57 -1.12 -11.57
C ASP A 333 21.99 -1.37 -12.97
N TYR A 334 21.30 -2.51 -13.14
CA TYR A 334 20.67 -2.92 -14.40
C TYR A 334 19.16 -2.66 -14.42
N VAL A 335 18.58 -2.17 -13.33
CA VAL A 335 17.17 -1.82 -13.24
C VAL A 335 16.96 -0.41 -13.83
N PRO A 336 15.96 -0.20 -14.70
CA PRO A 336 15.64 1.13 -15.22
C PRO A 336 15.48 2.17 -14.10
N ALA A 337 16.08 3.35 -14.29
CA ALA A 337 16.06 4.42 -13.30
C ALA A 337 14.63 4.82 -12.87
N GLU A 338 13.65 4.74 -13.78
CA GLU A 338 12.24 5.00 -13.48
C GLU A 338 11.71 4.07 -12.38
N LEU A 339 12.06 2.77 -12.42
CA LEU A 339 11.63 1.79 -11.42
C LEU A 339 12.34 1.97 -10.08
N LEU A 340 13.62 2.35 -10.11
CA LEU A 340 14.41 2.65 -8.90
C LEU A 340 13.97 3.95 -8.21
N SER A 341 13.54 4.93 -9.00
CA SER A 341 13.07 6.23 -8.51
C SER A 341 11.62 6.22 -8.05
N MET A 342 10.93 5.09 -8.18
CA MET A 342 9.51 5.00 -7.90
C MET A 342 9.22 5.22 -6.41
N ASP A 343 8.49 6.28 -6.12
CA ASP A 343 8.07 6.66 -4.76
C ASP A 343 6.76 5.96 -4.38
N ASN A 344 6.79 4.62 -4.34
CA ASN A 344 5.67 3.79 -3.91
C ASN A 344 6.11 2.88 -2.76
N TRP A 345 5.40 2.93 -1.64
CA TRP A 345 5.69 2.17 -0.41
C TRP A 345 5.71 0.66 -0.60
N PHE A 346 5.02 0.16 -1.61
CA PHE A 346 4.96 -1.27 -1.92
C PHE A 346 6.03 -1.70 -2.94
N SER A 347 6.96 -0.82 -3.29
CA SER A 347 8.06 -1.15 -4.18
C SER A 347 9.23 -1.75 -3.42
N LEU A 348 9.90 -2.72 -4.05
CA LEU A 348 11.09 -3.33 -3.46
C LEU A 348 12.22 -2.30 -3.33
N ALA A 349 12.40 -1.43 -4.34
CA ALA A 349 13.44 -0.40 -4.31
C ALA A 349 13.30 0.59 -3.14
N LEU A 350 12.09 1.11 -2.87
CA LEU A 350 11.87 2.00 -1.73
C LEU A 350 12.04 1.27 -0.40
N MET A 351 11.50 0.05 -0.29
CA MET A 351 11.65 -0.77 0.90
C MET A 351 13.14 -1.04 1.19
N SER A 352 13.92 -1.44 0.19
CA SER A 352 15.36 -1.69 0.33
C SER A 352 16.10 -0.44 0.81
N ARG A 353 15.81 0.73 0.23
CA ARG A 353 16.41 2.00 0.68
C ARG A 353 16.09 2.34 2.13
N ILE A 354 14.85 2.12 2.57
CA ILE A 354 14.42 2.38 3.96
C ILE A 354 15.06 1.38 4.93
N TYR A 355 15.18 0.12 4.52
CA TYR A 355 15.84 -0.92 5.31
C TYR A 355 17.35 -0.68 5.41
N GLU A 356 18.02 -0.35 4.31
CA GLU A 356 19.44 0.03 4.29
C GLU A 356 19.73 1.25 5.16
N HIS A 357 18.82 2.23 5.18
CA HIS A 357 18.96 3.37 6.07
C HIS A 357 18.84 2.95 7.55
N PHE A 358 17.92 2.04 7.88
CA PHE A 358 17.82 1.50 9.24
C PHE A 358 19.10 0.77 9.65
N THR A 359 19.63 -0.10 8.80
CA THR A 359 20.86 -0.86 9.10
C THR A 359 22.11 0.03 9.11
N ALA A 360 22.13 1.12 8.34
CA ALA A 360 23.21 2.09 8.40
C ALA A 360 23.22 2.92 9.70
N LEU A 361 22.05 3.12 10.32
CA LEU A 361 21.93 3.78 11.63
C LEU A 361 22.27 2.82 12.78
N ASP A 362 21.95 1.54 12.66
CA ASP A 362 22.26 0.47 13.61
C ASP A 362 23.75 0.11 13.57
N ALA A 363 24.57 0.88 14.30
CA ALA A 363 26.02 0.82 14.18
C ALA A 363 26.63 -0.41 14.86
N ASP A 364 25.96 -0.95 15.88
CA ASP A 364 26.38 -2.18 16.57
C ASP A 364 25.74 -3.45 16.00
N GLY A 365 24.73 -3.31 15.13
CA GLY A 365 24.09 -4.40 14.40
C GLY A 365 23.22 -5.27 15.29
N ASP A 366 22.70 -4.74 16.40
CA ASP A 366 21.87 -5.47 17.35
C ASP A 366 20.38 -5.56 16.93
N GLY A 367 20.02 -4.88 15.83
CA GLY A 367 18.69 -4.88 15.23
C GLY A 367 17.72 -3.89 15.86
N VAL A 368 18.19 -2.99 16.74
CA VAL A 368 17.41 -1.90 17.32
C VAL A 368 18.19 -0.59 17.28
N LEU A 369 17.50 0.54 17.35
CA LEU A 369 18.14 1.86 17.37
C LEU A 369 18.08 2.48 18.76
N THR A 370 19.23 2.94 19.22
CA THR A 370 19.36 3.86 20.34
C THR A 370 19.01 5.29 19.93
N ARG A 371 18.87 6.16 20.92
CA ARG A 371 18.58 7.59 20.68
C ARG A 371 19.73 8.27 19.95
N GLU A 372 20.96 7.90 20.31
CA GLU A 372 22.18 8.39 19.70
C GLU A 372 22.24 7.97 18.22
N GLU A 373 21.91 6.72 17.89
CA GLU A 373 21.87 6.24 16.51
C GLU A 373 20.78 6.93 15.69
N LEU A 374 19.55 7.03 16.20
CA LEU A 374 18.49 7.75 15.49
C LEU A 374 18.81 9.24 15.30
N SER A 375 19.66 9.84 16.14
CA SER A 375 20.03 11.25 15.97
C SER A 375 20.77 11.53 14.66
N HIS A 376 21.39 10.50 14.07
CA HIS A 376 22.04 10.57 12.75
C HIS A 376 21.07 10.50 11.56
N TYR A 377 19.77 10.27 11.82
CA TYR A 377 18.75 10.19 10.78
C TYR A 377 18.75 11.44 9.88
N SER A 378 18.74 11.23 8.57
CA SER A 378 18.80 12.28 7.56
C SER A 378 20.01 13.22 7.73
N ASN A 379 21.18 12.66 8.03
CA ASN A 379 22.46 13.36 8.22
C ASN A 379 22.39 14.40 9.35
N ASP A 380 21.92 14.02 10.54
CA ASP A 380 21.77 14.90 11.70
C ASP A 380 20.83 16.09 11.43
N SER A 381 19.72 15.90 10.71
CA SER A 381 18.83 17.02 10.37
C SER A 381 17.78 17.34 11.44
N PHE A 382 17.43 16.37 12.28
CA PHE A 382 16.43 16.52 13.34
C PHE A 382 17.06 17.14 14.59
N THR A 383 16.32 17.96 15.32
CA THR A 383 16.82 18.52 16.58
C THR A 383 16.91 17.44 17.67
N GLN A 384 17.86 17.58 18.59
CA GLN A 384 17.99 16.67 19.73
C GLN A 384 16.72 16.60 20.58
N LEU A 385 16.01 17.73 20.73
CA LEU A 385 14.70 17.78 21.40
C LEU A 385 13.67 16.89 20.68
N SER A 386 13.59 16.96 19.36
CA SER A 386 12.67 16.14 18.57
C SER A 386 12.98 14.65 18.71
N ILE A 387 14.25 14.26 18.60
CA ILE A 387 14.68 12.86 18.75
C ILE A 387 14.41 12.35 20.16
N GLN A 388 14.72 13.14 21.19
CA GLN A 388 14.39 12.79 22.58
C GLN A 388 12.89 12.54 22.76
N ARG A 389 12.04 13.42 22.20
CA ARG A 389 10.58 13.27 22.27
C ARG A 389 10.06 12.04 21.53
N VAL A 390 10.69 11.65 20.41
CA VAL A 390 10.33 10.41 19.70
C VAL A 390 10.50 9.20 20.62
N PHE A 391 11.62 9.15 21.35
CA PHE A 391 11.85 8.10 22.33
C PHE A 391 10.80 8.18 23.44
N GLU A 392 10.69 9.31 24.14
CA GLU A 392 9.76 9.47 25.26
C GLU A 392 8.29 9.14 24.94
N CYS A 393 7.84 9.43 23.73
CA CYS A 393 6.43 9.28 23.35
C CYS A 393 6.09 7.95 22.68
N HIS A 394 6.99 7.42 21.84
CA HIS A 394 6.61 6.34 20.90
C HIS A 394 7.47 5.09 21.01
N VAL A 395 8.60 5.15 21.73
CA VAL A 395 9.46 3.99 21.93
C VAL A 395 9.14 3.36 23.30
N ASN A 396 8.95 2.05 23.33
CA ASN A 396 8.62 1.35 24.56
C ASN A 396 9.82 1.31 25.51
N HIS A 397 9.57 1.52 26.80
CA HIS A 397 10.60 1.35 27.83
C HIS A 397 10.73 -0.14 28.18
N SER A 398 11.78 -0.80 27.69
CA SER A 398 12.09 -2.18 28.07
C SER A 398 13.16 -2.18 29.18
N GLY A 399 12.71 -2.15 30.43
CA GLY A 399 13.61 -2.11 31.59
C GLY A 399 14.43 -0.81 31.64
N SER A 400 15.76 -0.92 31.62
CA SER A 400 16.70 0.21 31.69
C SER A 400 17.13 0.76 30.33
N ARG A 401 16.72 0.13 29.21
CA ARG A 401 17.10 0.53 27.85
C ARG A 401 15.89 1.08 27.10
N HIS A 402 16.12 2.18 26.40
CA HIS A 402 15.14 2.87 25.56
C HIS A 402 15.53 2.61 24.10
N ILE A 403 14.98 1.56 23.49
CA ILE A 403 15.42 1.01 22.20
C ILE A 403 14.27 0.94 21.20
N MET A 404 14.52 1.39 19.97
CA MET A 404 13.55 1.47 18.89
C MET A 404 13.70 0.27 17.95
N ASP A 405 12.67 -0.57 17.87
CA ASP A 405 12.63 -1.64 16.88
C ASP A 405 12.31 -1.13 15.46
N TYR A 406 12.54 -1.97 14.44
CA TYR A 406 12.23 -1.63 13.05
C TYR A 406 10.77 -1.20 12.84
N LYS A 407 9.80 -1.82 13.55
CA LYS A 407 8.37 -1.46 13.47
C LYS A 407 8.11 -0.04 13.98
N THR A 408 8.81 0.39 15.01
CA THR A 408 8.70 1.75 15.57
C THR A 408 9.46 2.76 14.72
N TYR A 409 10.61 2.38 14.16
CA TYR A 409 11.32 3.18 13.15
C TYR A 409 10.44 3.46 11.92
N LEU A 410 9.75 2.45 11.38
CA LEU A 410 8.83 2.65 10.25
C LEU A 410 7.71 3.64 10.58
N ASN A 411 7.17 3.64 11.80
CA ASN A 411 6.20 4.66 12.21
C ASN A 411 6.79 6.07 12.16
N PHE A 412 8.05 6.22 12.57
CA PHE A 412 8.75 7.50 12.53
C PHE A 412 8.96 7.97 11.08
N VAL A 413 9.40 7.08 10.19
CA VAL A 413 9.54 7.37 8.74
C VAL A 413 8.19 7.80 8.16
N ILE A 414 7.13 7.00 8.34
CA ILE A 414 5.79 7.31 7.82
C ILE A 414 5.27 8.63 8.39
N ALA A 415 5.47 8.90 9.68
CA ALA A 415 4.99 10.13 10.32
C ALA A 415 5.68 11.38 9.77
N THR A 416 6.98 11.29 9.46
CA THR A 416 7.76 12.44 8.99
C THR A 416 7.58 12.69 7.50
N GLU A 417 7.46 11.65 6.68
CA GLU A 417 7.22 11.76 5.22
C GLU A 417 5.77 12.15 4.88
N HIS A 418 4.80 11.71 5.68
CA HIS A 418 3.38 11.96 5.43
C HIS A 418 2.74 12.83 6.52
N ALA A 419 3.45 13.88 6.96
CA ALA A 419 3.09 14.75 8.09
C ALA A 419 1.68 15.38 8.01
N ALA A 420 1.15 15.58 6.80
CA ALA A 420 -0.20 16.13 6.60
C ALA A 420 -1.34 15.14 6.89
N THR A 421 -1.05 13.85 6.98
CA THR A 421 -2.08 12.85 7.30
C THR A 421 -2.47 12.93 8.77
N ARG A 422 -3.75 12.75 9.09
CA ARG A 422 -4.25 12.83 10.47
C ARG A 422 -3.52 11.91 11.47
N PRO A 423 -3.15 10.66 11.11
CA PRO A 423 -2.34 9.81 11.98
C PRO A 423 -0.93 10.38 12.23
N ALA A 424 -0.25 10.88 11.19
CA ALA A 424 1.05 11.52 11.33
C ALA A 424 0.99 12.80 12.17
N MET A 425 -0.02 13.65 11.96
CA MET A 425 -0.25 14.83 12.78
C MET A 425 -0.38 14.45 14.27
N ARG A 426 -1.09 13.37 14.60
CA ARG A 426 -1.22 12.90 15.99
C ARG A 426 0.08 12.34 16.55
N TYR A 427 0.87 11.66 15.72
CA TYR A 427 2.20 11.20 16.09
C TYR A 427 3.10 12.38 16.46
N ILE A 428 3.15 13.40 15.59
CA ILE A 428 3.97 14.61 15.79
C ILE A 428 3.43 15.47 16.94
N TRP A 429 2.10 15.58 17.08
CA TRP A 429 1.47 16.30 18.18
C TRP A 429 1.94 15.79 19.55
N ALA A 430 2.08 14.48 19.73
CA ALA A 430 2.61 13.90 20.95
C ALA A 430 4.05 14.38 21.25
N LEU A 431 4.86 14.58 20.20
CA LEU A 431 6.22 15.11 20.34
C LEU A 431 6.17 16.55 20.85
N LEU A 432 5.32 17.39 20.24
CA LEU A 432 5.23 18.82 20.50
C LEU A 432 4.58 19.17 21.85
N ASP A 433 3.70 18.32 22.37
CA ASP A 433 3.00 18.52 23.65
C ASP A 433 3.89 18.18 24.86
N LEU A 434 4.90 19.03 25.12
CA LEU A 434 5.82 18.88 26.25
C LEU A 434 5.10 18.93 27.61
N ASP A 435 4.01 19.70 27.69
CA ASP A 435 3.20 19.88 28.89
C ASP A 435 2.23 18.70 29.14
N GLY A 436 2.06 17.80 28.16
CA GLY A 436 1.16 16.66 28.24
C GLY A 436 -0.32 17.02 28.37
N THR A 437 -0.75 18.17 27.84
CA THR A 437 -2.12 18.67 27.99
C THR A 437 -3.14 17.89 27.15
N LYS A 438 -2.68 17.23 26.08
CA LYS A 438 -3.42 16.47 25.06
C LYS A 438 -4.43 17.26 24.23
N THR A 439 -4.64 18.53 24.54
CA THR A 439 -5.72 19.35 23.96
C THR A 439 -5.19 20.56 23.21
N HIS A 440 -4.12 21.18 23.71
CA HIS A 440 -3.52 22.38 23.14
C HIS A 440 -2.01 22.45 23.43
N ILE A 441 -1.26 23.10 22.55
CA ILE A 441 0.17 23.37 22.74
C ILE A 441 0.32 24.87 22.93
N LYS A 442 0.94 25.30 24.04
CA LYS A 442 1.17 26.73 24.29
C LYS A 442 2.19 27.29 23.30
N ILE A 443 2.04 28.57 22.94
CA ILE A 443 3.03 29.25 22.09
C ILE A 443 4.43 29.24 22.73
N ALA A 444 4.51 29.34 24.06
CA ALA A 444 5.77 29.20 24.78
C ALA A 444 6.43 27.82 24.60
N THR A 445 5.65 26.75 24.46
CA THR A 445 6.15 25.40 24.19
C THR A 445 6.69 25.29 22.75
N LEU A 446 5.99 25.88 21.77
CA LEU A 446 6.48 25.95 20.39
C LEU A 446 7.78 26.76 20.27
N HIS A 447 7.93 27.82 21.08
CA HIS A 447 9.17 28.59 21.14
C HIS A 447 10.38 27.72 21.53
N CYS A 448 10.21 26.70 22.37
CA CYS A 448 11.31 25.77 22.71
C CYS A 448 11.85 25.04 21.48
N PHE A 449 10.96 24.53 20.62
CA PHE A 449 11.37 23.90 19.35
C PHE A 449 12.04 24.90 18.41
N CYS A 450 11.47 26.10 18.27
CA CYS A 450 12.03 27.16 17.44
C CYS A 450 13.43 27.60 17.91
N LYS A 451 13.68 27.56 19.23
CA LYS A 451 14.98 27.87 19.82
C LYS A 451 16.04 26.82 19.45
N GLU A 452 15.72 25.54 19.54
CA GLU A 452 16.64 24.48 19.12
C GLU A 452 16.94 24.59 17.62
N ILE A 453 15.93 24.83 16.79
CA ILE A 453 16.12 25.04 15.35
C ILE A 453 17.07 26.21 15.08
N ALA A 454 16.84 27.37 15.72
CA ALA A 454 17.71 28.54 15.54
C ALA A 454 19.16 28.26 15.96
N ASN A 455 19.36 27.56 17.08
CA ASN A 455 20.70 27.19 17.55
C ASN A 455 21.41 26.27 16.55
N GLU A 456 20.72 25.26 16.01
CA GLU A 456 21.27 24.34 15.01
C GLU A 456 21.64 25.06 13.70
N LEU A 457 20.79 25.97 13.23
CA LEU A 457 21.07 26.77 12.02
C LEU A 457 22.33 27.63 12.17
N LEU A 458 22.50 28.26 13.34
CA LEU A 458 23.67 29.08 13.66
C LEU A 458 24.92 28.21 13.83
N ALA A 459 24.82 27.09 14.54
CA ALA A 459 25.94 26.18 14.80
C ALA A 459 26.49 25.53 13.52
N ASN A 460 25.59 25.20 12.58
CA ASN A 460 25.96 24.63 11.28
C ASN A 460 26.30 25.69 10.22
N GLY A 461 26.25 26.99 10.56
CA GLY A 461 26.58 28.09 9.64
C GLY A 461 25.62 28.25 8.46
N LEU A 462 24.38 27.73 8.58
CA LEU A 462 23.37 27.81 7.53
C LEU A 462 22.70 29.19 7.49
N MET A 463 22.61 29.88 8.64
CA MET A 463 22.06 31.23 8.79
C MET A 463 22.88 32.01 9.82
N VAL A 464 22.89 33.35 9.74
CA VAL A 464 23.75 34.22 10.58
C VAL A 464 22.98 35.01 11.63
N ASP A 465 21.78 35.51 11.30
CA ASP A 465 20.99 36.40 12.17
C ASP A 465 19.56 35.89 12.42
N ILE A 466 19.39 34.56 12.45
CA ILE A 466 18.07 33.96 12.70
C ILE A 466 17.76 33.93 14.21
N SER A 467 16.56 34.38 14.58
CA SER A 467 16.07 34.33 15.96
C SER A 467 14.92 33.34 16.11
N ALA A 468 14.85 32.66 17.26
CA ALA A 468 13.75 31.75 17.60
C ALA A 468 12.38 32.43 17.50
N GLN A 469 12.31 33.72 17.84
CA GLN A 469 11.09 34.51 17.75
C GLN A 469 10.63 34.73 16.29
N SER A 470 11.57 34.91 15.36
CA SER A 470 11.26 35.05 13.93
C SER A 470 10.63 33.77 13.37
N ILE A 471 11.27 32.62 13.65
CA ILE A 471 10.77 31.29 13.26
C ILE A 471 9.39 31.05 13.86
N LEU A 472 9.22 31.35 15.15
CA LEU A 472 7.96 31.18 15.85
C LEU A 472 6.84 32.04 15.24
N SER A 473 7.11 33.31 14.96
CA SER A 473 6.14 34.21 14.34
C SER A 473 5.65 33.67 13.01
N GLU A 474 6.56 33.19 12.15
CA GLU A 474 6.19 32.60 10.86
C GLU A 474 5.36 31.32 11.01
N ILE A 475 5.72 30.45 11.96
CA ILE A 475 4.95 29.24 12.28
C ILE A 475 3.54 29.59 12.79
N VAL A 476 3.43 30.56 13.68
CA VAL A 476 2.13 31.01 14.21
C VAL A 476 1.28 31.66 13.12
N ASP A 477 1.88 32.45 12.22
CA ASP A 477 1.18 33.06 11.10
C ASP A 477 0.67 32.00 10.11
N MET A 478 1.46 30.96 9.82
CA MET A 478 1.03 29.82 9.00
C MET A 478 -0.12 29.04 9.63
N ILE A 479 -0.08 28.80 10.95
CA ILE A 479 -1.15 28.07 11.65
C ILE A 479 -2.41 28.94 11.79
N ASN A 480 -2.23 30.25 12.02
CA ASN A 480 -3.27 31.22 12.33
C ASN A 480 -4.27 30.68 13.41
N PRO A 481 -3.78 30.45 14.64
CA PRO A 481 -4.59 29.85 15.69
C PRO A 481 -5.73 30.76 16.13
N ALA A 482 -6.84 30.16 16.58
CA ALA A 482 -7.99 30.92 17.05
C ALA A 482 -7.69 31.77 18.31
N TRP A 483 -6.68 31.37 19.09
CA TRP A 483 -6.26 32.03 20.31
C TRP A 483 -4.74 32.26 20.29
N HIS A 484 -4.29 33.44 20.73
CA HIS A 484 -2.89 33.85 20.60
C HIS A 484 -1.94 33.17 21.62
N GLU A 485 -2.44 32.46 22.63
CA GLU A 485 -1.61 31.82 23.67
C GLU A 485 -1.37 30.32 23.43
N TRP A 486 -2.17 29.70 22.56
CA TRP A 486 -2.05 28.27 22.28
C TRP A 486 -2.57 27.88 20.90
N VAL A 487 -2.04 26.78 20.38
CA VAL A 487 -2.47 26.10 19.17
C VAL A 487 -3.23 24.84 19.55
N THR A 488 -4.34 24.56 18.88
CA THR A 488 -5.07 23.29 19.00
C THR A 488 -4.81 22.38 17.79
N PHE A 489 -5.14 21.09 17.91
CA PHE A 489 -5.05 20.16 16.79
C PHE A 489 -5.91 20.61 15.61
N GLU A 490 -7.09 21.18 15.90
CA GLU A 490 -8.01 21.72 14.88
C GLU A 490 -7.46 22.97 14.20
N ASP A 491 -6.68 23.81 14.90
CA ASP A 491 -6.00 24.95 14.26
C ASP A 491 -5.00 24.47 13.21
N ILE A 492 -4.23 23.42 13.52
CA ILE A 492 -3.30 22.80 12.57
C ILE A 492 -4.08 22.18 11.39
N GLU A 493 -5.16 21.43 11.64
CA GLU A 493 -5.99 20.86 10.56
C GLU A 493 -6.61 21.94 9.65
N ARG A 494 -7.07 23.05 10.24
CA ARG A 494 -7.72 24.15 9.52
C ARG A 494 -6.74 24.97 8.67
N SER A 495 -5.47 25.08 9.08
CA SER A 495 -4.49 25.91 8.37
C SER A 495 -4.16 25.41 6.97
N GLY A 496 -4.24 24.09 6.75
CA GLY A 496 -3.80 23.45 5.50
C GLY A 496 -2.28 23.46 5.29
N GLN A 497 -1.51 23.90 6.29
CA GLN A 497 -0.04 24.05 6.21
C GLN A 497 0.71 22.93 6.95
N GLN A 498 0.05 21.81 7.25
CA GLN A 498 0.61 20.77 8.14
C GLN A 498 1.82 20.07 7.52
N ALA A 499 1.82 19.89 6.19
CA ALA A 499 2.95 19.34 5.43
C ALA A 499 4.24 20.16 5.58
N THR A 500 4.12 21.44 5.93
CA THR A 500 5.24 22.37 6.05
C THR A 500 5.57 22.63 7.51
N VAL A 501 4.58 23.05 8.30
CA VAL A 501 4.75 23.47 9.70
C VAL A 501 5.30 22.33 10.57
N LEU A 502 4.76 21.11 10.42
CA LEU A 502 5.12 20.01 11.30
C LEU A 502 6.55 19.51 11.04
N PRO A 503 7.00 19.26 9.80
CA PRO A 503 8.39 18.89 9.55
C PRO A 503 9.40 19.99 9.94
N VAL A 504 9.03 21.27 9.76
CA VAL A 504 9.86 22.41 10.17
C VAL A 504 10.09 22.42 11.68
N LEU A 505 9.06 22.18 12.48
CA LEU A 505 9.18 22.13 13.95
C LEU A 505 10.06 20.99 14.46
N LEU A 506 10.38 19.99 13.63
CA LEU A 506 11.19 18.83 14.01
C LEU A 506 12.64 18.88 13.51
N SER A 507 12.89 19.58 12.40
CA SER A 507 14.18 19.57 11.71
C SER A 507 14.59 20.96 11.24
N TYR A 508 15.82 21.35 11.59
CA TYR A 508 16.36 22.63 11.15
C TYR A 508 16.64 22.68 9.64
N ARG A 509 16.93 21.53 9.01
CA ARG A 509 17.08 21.48 7.54
C ARG A 509 15.75 21.64 6.83
N ASN A 510 14.65 21.15 7.41
CA ASN A 510 13.32 21.42 6.87
C ASN A 510 12.98 22.90 6.95
N PHE A 511 13.33 23.58 8.06
CA PHE A 511 13.23 25.05 8.14
C PHE A 511 14.08 25.73 7.06
N TYR A 512 15.35 25.34 6.92
CA TYR A 512 16.25 25.93 5.95
C TYR A 512 15.76 25.76 4.50
N ALA A 513 15.30 24.56 4.14
CA ALA A 513 14.73 24.27 2.83
C ALA A 513 13.45 25.09 2.56
N TYR A 514 12.62 25.24 3.58
CA TYR A 514 11.43 26.10 3.53
C TYR A 514 11.82 27.57 3.32
N ASP A 515 12.75 28.12 4.09
CA ASP A 515 13.22 29.52 3.96
C ASP A 515 13.82 29.79 2.57
N CYS A 516 14.60 28.84 2.03
CA CYS A 516 15.23 28.95 0.71
C CYS A 516 14.29 28.69 -0.48
N ARG A 517 13.00 28.37 -0.25
CA ARG A 517 12.07 27.94 -1.32
C ARG A 517 11.87 28.99 -2.42
N GLU A 518 11.82 30.26 -2.06
CA GLU A 518 11.58 31.35 -3.01
C GLU A 518 12.81 31.60 -3.90
N GLN A 519 14.02 31.48 -3.33
CA GLN A 519 15.27 31.59 -4.08
C GLN A 519 15.47 30.41 -5.05
N THR A 520 15.10 29.21 -4.59
CA THR A 520 15.15 27.99 -5.41
C THR A 520 14.14 28.07 -6.57
N ALA A 521 12.92 28.54 -6.30
CA ALA A 521 11.90 28.73 -7.32
C ALA A 521 12.27 29.83 -8.34
N ALA A 522 12.92 30.90 -7.90
CA ALA A 522 13.43 31.94 -8.79
C ALA A 522 14.54 31.40 -9.71
N SER A 523 15.49 30.64 -9.16
CA SER A 523 16.61 30.07 -9.93
C SER A 523 16.13 29.04 -10.97
N ALA A 524 15.13 28.22 -10.65
CA ALA A 524 14.56 27.25 -11.59
C ALA A 524 13.79 27.91 -12.74
N ASN A 525 13.17 29.07 -12.51
CA ASN A 525 12.48 29.82 -13.55
C ASN A 525 13.45 30.52 -14.52
N ASP A 526 14.62 30.96 -14.03
CA ASP A 526 15.66 31.58 -14.87
C ASP A 526 16.32 30.55 -15.82
N GLU A 527 16.53 29.30 -15.40
CA GLU A 527 17.03 28.23 -16.29
C GLU A 527 16.09 27.91 -17.47
N TYR A 528 14.78 28.09 -17.30
CA TYR A 528 13.79 27.92 -18.39
C TYR A 528 13.67 29.15 -19.29
N ALA A 529 14.05 30.34 -18.82
CA ALA A 529 14.05 31.57 -19.61
C ALA A 529 15.27 31.68 -20.55
N ASP A 530 16.34 30.92 -20.28
CA ASP A 530 17.60 30.94 -21.03
C ASP A 530 17.69 29.87 -22.14
N ILE A 531 16.59 29.19 -22.49
CA ILE A 531 16.56 28.35 -23.69
C ILE A 531 16.52 29.27 -24.93
N PRO A 532 17.61 29.38 -25.73
CA PRO A 532 17.57 30.20 -26.92
C PRO A 532 16.64 29.51 -27.92
N GLU A 533 15.62 30.22 -28.40
CA GLU A 533 14.82 29.79 -29.55
C GLU A 533 15.80 29.38 -30.68
N LYS A 534 15.76 28.10 -31.04
CA LYS A 534 16.44 27.57 -32.22
C LYS A 534 15.48 26.79 -33.09
#